data_AF-A0A9W4IJQ7-F1
#
_entry.id   AF-A0A9W4IJQ7-F1
#
_cell.length_a   1.000
_cell.length_b   1.000
_cell.length_c   1.000
_cell.angle_alpha   90.00
_cell.angle_beta   90.00
_cell.angle_gamma   90.00
#
_symmetry.space_group_name_H-M   'P 1'
#
loop_
_entity.id
_entity.type
_entity.pdbx_description
1 polymer ?
#
loop_
_entity_poly.entity_id
_entity_poly.type
_entity_poly.pdbx_seq_one_letter_code
_entity_poly.pdbx_strand_id
1 'polypeptide(L)'
;MTWLSISRLRSLLSTFIPRVLSPKNRRETVLFGGPDPKRSSTLVCTKSDIPMMSREESILSAPSSSGVSAQGAVLQRLHTVRIWFPDNGTTIMEDVQSKGLDDVVVDAFVLQDLSARHQAQDYQGNTIDAFPADLAVRESGISRVWAKYGIPKFVPLSIDDPIVLNQPTKDLDQKQALCYQRLHSRYLHEYGRRQNLANVLGYEMPVDLEKWYQVSLQDIGSRLRRLGYY
;
A
#
# COMPACT_ATOMS: atom_id res chain seq x y z
N MET A 1 31.20 -1.99 24.06
CA MET A 1 30.47 -0.71 23.94
C MET A 1 31.28 0.23 23.07
N THR A 2 31.07 0.18 21.76
CA THR A 2 31.74 1.06 20.78
C THR A 2 30.74 2.09 20.30
N TRP A 3 30.97 3.35 20.67
CA TRP A 3 30.20 4.49 20.17
C TRP A 3 30.52 4.69 18.68
N LEU A 4 29.61 4.28 17.80
CA LEU A 4 29.68 4.67 16.39
C LEU A 4 29.27 6.13 16.27
N SER A 5 30.21 6.95 15.80
CA SER A 5 30.04 8.39 15.61
C SER A 5 28.98 8.72 14.56
N ILE A 6 28.01 9.55 14.96
CA ILE A 6 26.86 10.05 14.18
C ILE A 6 27.29 10.73 12.86
N SER A 7 28.54 11.16 12.73
CA SER A 7 29.04 11.84 11.54
C SER A 7 29.18 10.96 10.29
N ARG A 8 29.27 9.62 10.42
CA ARG A 8 29.31 8.73 9.24
C ARG A 8 27.94 8.50 8.58
N LEU A 9 26.83 8.72 9.29
CA LEU A 9 25.48 8.54 8.74
C LEU A 9 25.07 9.64 7.76
N ARG A 10 25.58 10.87 7.91
CA ARG A 10 25.25 11.98 7.00
C ARG A 10 25.97 11.91 5.65
N SER A 11 27.11 11.23 5.55
CA SER A 11 27.86 11.11 4.29
C SER A 11 27.27 10.06 3.34
N LEU A 12 26.55 9.06 3.85
CA LEU A 12 25.98 7.99 3.02
C LEU A 12 24.61 8.32 2.43
N LEU A 13 23.88 9.27 3.03
CA LEU A 13 22.59 9.73 2.53
C LEU A 13 22.71 10.77 1.39
N SER A 14 23.89 11.36 1.18
CA SER A 14 24.12 12.35 0.12
C SER A 14 24.41 11.75 -1.27
N THR A 15 24.70 10.45 -1.36
CA THR A 15 25.15 9.80 -2.61
C THR A 15 24.01 9.16 -3.41
N PHE A 16 22.78 9.19 -2.91
CA PHE A 16 21.63 8.48 -3.48
C PHE A 16 20.44 9.38 -3.85
N ILE A 17 20.68 10.64 -4.21
CA ILE A 17 19.66 11.46 -4.90
C ILE A 17 19.96 11.40 -6.40
N PRO A 18 19.18 10.68 -7.22
CA PRO A 18 19.24 10.89 -8.65
C PRO A 18 18.77 12.31 -8.95
N ARG A 19 19.67 13.12 -9.52
CA ARG A 19 19.33 14.37 -10.20
C ARG A 19 18.39 14.04 -11.36
N VAL A 20 17.10 14.14 -11.12
CA VAL A 20 16.11 14.32 -12.18
C VAL A 20 15.40 15.61 -11.84
N LEU A 21 15.69 16.65 -12.60
CA LEU A 21 14.77 17.72 -13.02
C LEU A 21 15.59 18.72 -13.84
N SER A 22 15.44 18.66 -15.17
CA SER A 22 15.61 19.83 -16.03
C SER A 22 14.22 20.21 -16.55
N PRO A 23 13.80 21.48 -16.42
CA PRO A 23 12.47 21.93 -16.79
C PRO A 23 12.46 22.46 -18.23
N LYS A 24 11.59 21.94 -19.11
CA LYS A 24 11.12 22.68 -20.30
C LYS A 24 10.02 21.94 -21.05
N ASN A 25 8.77 22.36 -20.84
CA ASN A 25 7.94 23.03 -21.86
C ASN A 25 6.47 22.94 -21.44
N ARG A 26 5.96 24.07 -20.94
CA ARG A 26 4.54 24.40 -20.95
C ARG A 26 4.09 24.48 -22.41
N ARG A 27 3.10 23.69 -22.80
CA ARG A 27 2.24 24.01 -23.95
C ARG A 27 0.83 24.18 -23.44
N GLU A 28 0.24 25.28 -23.89
CA GLU A 28 -1.13 25.75 -23.64
C GLU A 28 -2.16 24.69 -24.04
N THR A 29 -3.15 24.49 -23.18
CA THR A 29 -4.38 23.77 -23.53
C THR A 29 -5.48 24.77 -23.81
N VAL A 30 -6.07 24.64 -24.99
CA VAL A 30 -7.18 25.41 -25.52
C VAL A 30 -8.47 24.99 -24.83
N LEU A 31 -9.25 26.01 -24.44
CA LEU A 31 -10.60 25.94 -23.86
C LEU A 31 -11.64 25.45 -24.89
N PHE A 32 -12.33 24.36 -24.60
CA PHE A 32 -13.67 24.00 -25.12
C PHE A 32 -14.32 23.17 -24.00
N GLY A 33 -15.54 23.34 -23.50
CA GLY A 33 -16.70 24.09 -23.95
C GLY A 33 -17.96 23.21 -23.85
N GLY A 34 -18.43 22.88 -22.63
CA GLY A 34 -19.77 22.33 -22.27
C GLY A 34 -20.26 21.04 -22.97
N PRO A 35 -21.47 20.49 -22.68
CA PRO A 35 -22.50 20.91 -21.73
C PRO A 35 -22.87 19.84 -20.66
N ASP A 36 -23.63 20.31 -19.68
CA ASP A 36 -24.23 19.60 -18.55
C ASP A 36 -25.54 18.89 -18.95
N PRO A 37 -25.81 17.65 -18.48
CA PRO A 37 -27.19 17.31 -18.17
C PRO A 37 -27.37 16.53 -16.86
N LYS A 38 -28.07 17.20 -15.94
CA LYS A 38 -28.99 16.68 -14.92
C LYS A 38 -29.52 15.28 -15.22
N ARG A 39 -29.27 14.33 -14.31
CA ARG A 39 -30.16 13.17 -14.14
C ARG A 39 -30.22 12.76 -12.67
N SER A 40 -31.30 13.19 -12.02
CA SER A 40 -31.73 12.75 -10.70
C SER A 40 -32.29 11.33 -10.80
N SER A 41 -31.78 10.38 -10.03
CA SER A 41 -32.42 9.07 -9.82
C SER A 41 -32.72 8.86 -8.34
N THR A 42 -34.01 8.95 -8.03
CA THR A 42 -34.63 8.56 -6.77
C THR A 42 -34.55 7.03 -6.63
N LEU A 43 -33.78 6.51 -5.67
CA LEU A 43 -33.79 5.10 -5.31
C LEU A 43 -34.56 4.92 -4.00
N VAL A 44 -35.66 4.20 -4.12
CA VAL A 44 -36.59 3.79 -3.07
C VAL A 44 -35.88 2.78 -2.16
N CYS A 45 -35.79 3.11 -0.88
CA CYS A 45 -35.27 2.23 0.16
C CYS A 45 -36.41 1.34 0.67
N THR A 46 -36.41 0.05 0.29
CA THR A 46 -37.27 -0.96 0.88
C THR A 46 -36.62 -1.54 2.12
N LYS A 47 -37.22 -1.19 3.26
CA LYS A 47 -36.98 -1.70 4.60
C LYS A 47 -37.43 -3.16 4.69
N SER A 48 -36.52 -4.07 5.05
CA SER A 48 -36.86 -5.43 5.47
C SER A 48 -36.40 -5.63 6.91
N ASP A 49 -37.38 -5.87 7.77
CA ASP A 49 -37.26 -6.11 9.21
C ASP A 49 -37.10 -7.63 9.50
N ILE A 50 -36.38 -7.95 10.60
CA ILE A 50 -36.50 -9.16 11.50
C ILE A 50 -35.82 -10.47 11.02
N PRO A 51 -35.29 -11.40 11.88
CA PRO A 51 -35.33 -11.51 13.36
C PRO A 51 -33.99 -11.74 14.12
N MET A 52 -34.08 -11.46 15.43
CA MET A 52 -33.28 -11.91 16.58
C MET A 52 -33.33 -13.45 16.83
N MET A 53 -32.45 -13.90 17.74
CA MET A 53 -32.29 -15.23 18.39
C MET A 53 -31.12 -16.04 17.80
N SER A 54 -30.23 -16.71 18.55
CA SER A 54 -30.20 -17.04 19.98
C SER A 54 -28.78 -17.40 20.41
N ARG A 55 -28.50 -17.12 21.67
CA ARG A 55 -27.30 -17.41 22.46
C ARG A 55 -27.30 -18.90 22.84
N GLU A 56 -26.24 -19.63 22.51
CA GLU A 56 -25.91 -20.89 23.18
C GLU A 56 -24.47 -20.84 23.70
N GLU A 57 -24.40 -20.81 25.02
CA GLU A 57 -23.21 -21.01 25.83
C GLU A 57 -22.90 -22.51 25.82
N SER A 58 -21.64 -22.87 25.58
CA SER A 58 -21.15 -24.21 25.90
C SER A 58 -19.86 -24.08 26.70
N ILE A 59 -20.04 -24.32 28.00
CA ILE A 59 -18.98 -24.47 29.00
C ILE A 59 -18.53 -25.92 28.94
N LEU A 60 -17.27 -26.18 28.59
CA LEU A 60 -16.60 -27.41 28.98
C LEU A 60 -15.16 -27.12 29.42
N SER A 61 -14.90 -27.51 30.66
CA SER A 61 -13.68 -27.37 31.44
C SER A 61 -12.55 -28.33 31.00
N ALA A 62 -11.33 -27.93 31.36
CA ALA A 62 -10.02 -28.45 30.98
C ALA A 62 -9.71 -29.94 31.27
N PRO A 63 -8.58 -30.44 30.74
CA PRO A 63 -7.50 -30.72 31.68
C PRO A 63 -6.15 -30.07 31.31
N SER A 64 -5.49 -29.60 32.36
CA SER A 64 -4.13 -29.07 32.41
C SER A 64 -3.12 -30.12 31.96
N SER A 65 -2.52 -29.92 30.77
CA SER A 65 -1.26 -30.55 30.41
C SER A 65 -0.15 -29.50 30.41
N SER A 66 0.81 -29.69 31.32
CA SER A 66 2.12 -29.06 31.37
C SER A 66 2.82 -29.18 30.01
N GLY A 67 2.63 -28.17 29.15
CA GLY A 67 3.25 -28.07 27.84
C GLY A 67 4.41 -27.09 27.89
N VAL A 68 5.61 -27.60 27.66
CA VAL A 68 6.82 -26.84 27.37
C VAL A 68 6.46 -25.68 26.44
N SER A 69 6.58 -24.43 26.93
CA SER A 69 6.37 -23.22 26.14
C SER A 69 7.51 -23.08 25.13
N ALA A 70 7.48 -23.91 24.09
CA ALA A 70 7.98 -23.49 22.80
C ALA A 70 7.05 -22.36 22.36
N GLN A 71 7.40 -21.15 22.78
CA GLN A 71 6.81 -19.91 22.29
C GLN A 71 7.27 -19.79 20.83
N GLY A 72 6.75 -20.68 19.98
CA GLY A 72 6.86 -20.57 18.55
C GLY A 72 6.18 -19.26 18.23
N ALA A 73 6.98 -18.22 18.02
CA ALA A 73 6.50 -16.92 17.60
C ALA A 73 5.63 -17.18 16.39
N VAL A 74 4.31 -17.09 16.57
CA VAL A 74 3.36 -17.29 15.50
C VAL A 74 3.71 -16.24 14.47
N LEU A 75 4.26 -16.68 13.34
CA LEU A 75 4.68 -15.80 12.25
C LEU A 75 3.47 -14.96 11.87
N GLN A 76 3.49 -13.68 12.21
CA GLN A 76 2.35 -12.82 11.95
C GLN A 76 2.28 -12.57 10.46
N ARG A 77 1.14 -12.92 9.87
CA ARG A 77 0.92 -12.75 8.44
C ARG A 77 0.78 -11.26 8.13
N LEU A 78 1.62 -10.77 7.22
CA LEU A 78 1.50 -9.43 6.66
C LEU A 78 0.64 -9.45 5.40
N HIS A 79 -0.16 -8.40 5.25
CA HIS A 79 -1.06 -8.16 4.14
C HIS A 79 -0.73 -6.83 3.47
N THR A 80 -0.89 -6.76 2.16
CA THR A 80 -0.77 -5.50 1.43
C THR A 80 -2.06 -4.71 1.57
N VAL A 81 -1.98 -3.52 2.17
CA VAL A 81 -3.07 -2.55 2.20
C VAL A 81 -2.67 -1.35 1.35
N ARG A 82 -3.39 -1.14 0.24
CA ARG A 82 -3.22 0.04 -0.61
C ARG A 82 -3.97 1.22 -0.02
N ILE A 83 -3.32 2.37 0.06
CA ILE A 83 -3.92 3.64 0.52
C ILE A 83 -3.67 4.76 -0.49
N TRP A 84 -4.46 5.82 -0.40
CA TRP A 84 -4.12 7.11 -0.96
C TRP A 84 -3.34 7.92 0.07
N PHE A 85 -2.07 8.19 -0.23
CA PHE A 85 -1.21 8.97 0.63
C PHE A 85 -1.10 10.41 0.09
N PRO A 86 -1.36 11.44 0.91
CA PRO A 86 -1.31 12.83 0.48
C PRO A 86 0.13 13.31 0.25
N ASP A 87 0.34 14.15 -0.76
CA ASP A 87 1.62 14.81 -1.02
C ASP A 87 1.79 16.05 -0.12
N ASN A 88 2.06 15.81 1.17
CA ASN A 88 2.17 16.85 2.20
C ASN A 88 3.61 17.07 2.72
N GLY A 89 4.60 16.45 2.08
CA GLY A 89 6.01 16.51 2.48
C GLY A 89 6.39 15.64 3.68
N THR A 90 5.46 14.91 4.29
CA THR A 90 5.74 13.94 5.37
C THR A 90 6.06 12.57 4.77
N THR A 91 7.00 11.84 5.35
CA THR A 91 7.24 10.46 4.92
C THR A 91 6.11 9.56 5.38
N ILE A 92 5.81 8.50 4.62
CA ILE A 92 4.70 7.60 4.93
C ILE A 92 4.82 6.95 6.32
N MET A 93 6.04 6.59 6.75
CA MET A 93 6.25 5.97 8.06
C MET A 93 6.12 6.97 9.21
N GLU A 94 6.48 8.24 9.01
CA GLU A 94 6.22 9.30 10.00
C GLU A 94 4.70 9.53 10.18
N ASP A 95 3.93 9.56 9.09
CA ASP A 95 2.47 9.70 9.16
C ASP A 95 1.82 8.48 9.83
N VAL A 96 2.26 7.26 9.48
CA VAL A 96 1.84 6.01 10.15
C VAL A 96 2.07 6.07 11.66
N GLN A 97 3.24 6.54 12.09
CA GLN A 97 3.56 6.70 13.51
C GLN A 97 2.67 7.77 14.17
N SER A 98 2.48 8.91 13.52
CA SER A 98 1.63 10.00 14.04
C SER A 98 0.17 9.57 14.23
N LYS A 99 -0.29 8.59 13.45
CA LYS A 99 -1.64 8.01 13.52
C LYS A 99 -1.75 6.85 14.52
N GLY A 100 -0.65 6.47 15.19
CA GLY A 100 -0.59 5.36 16.13
C GLY A 100 -0.84 4.01 15.45
N LEU A 101 -0.16 3.78 14.32
CA LEU A 101 -0.24 2.54 13.54
C LEU A 101 1.12 1.83 13.41
N ASP A 102 2.16 2.32 14.08
CA ASP A 102 3.52 1.78 14.07
C ASP A 102 3.64 0.37 14.67
N ASP A 103 2.67 -0.04 15.49
CA ASP A 103 2.57 -1.39 16.04
C ASP A 103 2.03 -2.43 15.02
N VAL A 104 1.34 -1.96 13.98
CA VAL A 104 0.67 -2.85 12.99
C VAL A 104 1.19 -2.70 11.56
N VAL A 105 1.76 -1.56 11.20
CA VAL A 105 2.37 -1.33 9.89
C VAL A 105 3.87 -1.55 10.01
N VAL A 106 4.36 -2.62 9.40
CA VAL A 106 5.77 -3.00 9.47
C VAL A 106 6.61 -2.20 8.47
N ASP A 107 6.03 -1.90 7.31
CA ASP A 107 6.73 -1.25 6.23
C ASP A 107 5.76 -0.60 5.24
N ALA A 108 6.29 0.32 4.43
CA ALA A 108 5.52 1.05 3.44
C ALA A 108 6.41 1.52 2.28
N PHE A 109 5.85 1.59 1.08
CA PHE A 109 6.48 2.33 0.00
C PHE A 109 5.50 2.94 -0.99
N VAL A 110 5.96 4.03 -1.59
CA VAL A 110 5.18 4.87 -2.50
C VAL A 110 5.22 4.32 -3.92
N LEU A 111 4.08 4.44 -4.61
CA LEU A 111 3.88 4.05 -6.00
C LEU A 111 3.64 5.28 -6.89
N GLN A 112 4.16 6.44 -6.47
CA GLN A 112 3.95 7.73 -7.14
C GLN A 112 4.40 7.73 -8.61
N ASP A 113 5.43 6.97 -8.95
CA ASP A 113 5.95 6.80 -10.30
C ASP A 113 5.05 5.92 -11.19
N LEU A 114 4.10 5.21 -10.61
CA LEU A 114 3.20 4.28 -11.31
C LEU A 114 1.82 4.85 -11.60
N SER A 115 1.45 5.97 -10.99
CA SER A 115 0.16 6.62 -11.15
C SER A 115 0.30 8.06 -11.60
N ALA A 116 -0.69 8.57 -12.33
CA ALA A 116 -0.90 10.01 -12.37
C ALA A 116 -1.22 10.53 -10.96
N ARG A 117 -0.95 11.81 -10.69
CA ARG A 117 -1.37 12.45 -9.44
C ARG A 117 -2.89 12.31 -9.32
N HIS A 118 -3.33 11.78 -8.18
CA HIS A 118 -4.75 11.65 -7.88
C HIS A 118 -5.18 12.84 -7.03
N GLN A 119 -6.32 13.43 -7.35
CA GLN A 119 -6.93 14.45 -6.52
C GLN A 119 -7.84 13.78 -5.49
N ALA A 120 -7.35 13.68 -4.26
CA ALA A 120 -8.15 13.25 -3.12
C ALA A 120 -8.81 14.47 -2.44
N GLN A 121 -9.86 14.25 -1.65
CA GLN A 121 -10.41 15.28 -0.76
C GLN A 121 -9.88 15.06 0.65
N ASP A 122 -9.42 16.12 1.31
CA ASP A 122 -9.10 16.10 2.73
C ASP A 122 -10.37 16.12 3.60
N TYR A 123 -10.20 16.10 4.93
CA TYR A 123 -11.30 16.12 5.90
C TYR A 123 -12.12 17.42 5.86
N GLN A 124 -11.55 18.47 5.27
CA GLN A 124 -12.12 19.80 5.09
C GLN A 124 -12.76 19.97 3.71
N GLY A 125 -12.70 18.94 2.85
CA GLY A 125 -13.23 18.96 1.49
C GLY A 125 -12.31 19.62 0.45
N ASN A 126 -11.10 20.03 0.83
CA ASN A 126 -10.12 20.57 -0.11
C ASN A 126 -9.52 19.46 -0.94
N THR A 127 -9.26 19.77 -2.21
CA THR A 127 -8.55 18.87 -3.10
C THR A 127 -7.06 18.88 -2.78
N ILE A 128 -6.53 17.70 -2.44
CA ILE A 128 -5.11 17.47 -2.20
C ILE A 128 -4.58 16.47 -3.24
N ASP A 129 -3.37 16.72 -3.72
CA ASP A 129 -2.66 15.73 -4.52
C ASP A 129 -2.34 14.53 -3.61
N ALA A 130 -2.61 13.33 -4.10
CA ALA A 130 -2.35 12.08 -3.45
C ALA A 130 -1.81 11.06 -4.46
N PHE A 131 -1.09 10.07 -3.94
CA PHE A 131 -0.54 8.97 -4.72
C PHE A 131 -0.79 7.65 -4.01
N PRO A 132 -0.83 6.52 -4.74
CA PRO A 132 -1.04 5.23 -4.14
C PRO A 132 0.23 4.82 -3.38
N ALA A 133 0.04 4.18 -2.24
CA ALA A 133 1.11 3.55 -1.49
C ALA A 133 0.65 2.18 -0.98
N ASP A 134 1.58 1.24 -0.96
CA ASP A 134 1.35 -0.09 -0.39
C ASP A 134 1.96 -0.16 1.01
N LEU A 135 1.15 -0.58 1.97
CA LEU A 135 1.54 -0.85 3.36
C LEU A 135 1.63 -2.36 3.60
N ALA A 136 2.68 -2.80 4.26
CA ALA A 136 2.79 -4.15 4.82
C ALA A 136 2.19 -4.15 6.23
N VAL A 137 0.95 -4.63 6.36
CA VAL A 137 0.15 -4.51 7.58
C VAL A 137 -0.10 -5.88 8.19
N ARG A 138 0.08 -6.00 9.50
CA ARG A 138 -0.34 -7.18 10.27
C ARG A 138 -1.85 -7.37 10.16
N GLU A 139 -2.31 -8.61 10.06
CA GLU A 139 -3.72 -8.94 9.90
C GLU A 139 -4.64 -8.24 10.92
N SER A 140 -4.22 -8.19 12.19
CA SER A 140 -4.95 -7.50 13.27
C SER A 140 -5.07 -5.98 13.10
N GLY A 141 -4.25 -5.37 12.24
CA GLY A 141 -4.19 -3.92 12.02
C GLY A 141 -4.96 -3.41 10.82
N ILE A 142 -5.43 -4.28 9.91
CA ILE A 142 -6.05 -3.87 8.65
C ILE A 142 -7.22 -2.90 8.88
N SER A 143 -8.11 -3.22 9.81
CA SER A 143 -9.27 -2.37 10.12
C SER A 143 -8.86 -1.00 10.69
N ARG A 144 -7.78 -0.95 11.49
CA ARG A 144 -7.24 0.32 12.04
C ARG A 144 -6.64 1.19 10.95
N VAL A 145 -5.91 0.60 10.00
CA VAL A 145 -5.36 1.30 8.84
C VAL A 145 -6.49 1.90 8.00
N TRP A 146 -7.52 1.11 7.68
CA TRP A 146 -8.69 1.60 6.94
C TRP A 146 -9.46 2.69 7.68
N ALA A 147 -9.58 2.61 9.00
CA ALA A 147 -10.21 3.68 9.79
C ALA A 147 -9.44 5.01 9.71
N LYS A 148 -8.12 4.98 9.46
CA LYS A 148 -7.24 6.16 9.45
C LYS A 148 -6.93 6.72 8.06
N TYR A 149 -6.97 5.88 7.04
CA TYR A 149 -6.67 6.25 5.64
C TYR A 149 -7.86 6.12 4.69
N GLY A 150 -8.96 5.54 5.15
CA GLY A 150 -10.11 5.18 4.33
C GLY A 150 -9.92 3.86 3.60
N ILE A 151 -11.03 3.32 3.11
CA ILE A 151 -11.05 2.14 2.25
C ILE A 151 -11.01 2.63 0.80
N PRO A 152 -10.04 2.18 -0.01
CA PRO A 152 -10.04 2.48 -1.43
C PRO A 152 -11.33 2.01 -2.10
N LYS A 153 -11.88 2.81 -3.02
CA LYS A 153 -13.08 2.45 -3.80
C LYS A 153 -12.79 1.44 -4.93
N PHE A 154 -11.64 0.76 -4.89
CA PHE A 154 -11.20 -0.18 -5.90
C PHE A 154 -10.45 -1.34 -5.23
N VAL A 155 -10.41 -2.48 -5.91
CA VAL A 155 -9.61 -3.63 -5.47
C VAL A 155 -8.19 -3.48 -6.02
N PRO A 156 -7.13 -3.54 -5.19
CA PRO A 156 -5.77 -3.46 -5.67
C PRO A 156 -5.48 -4.49 -6.76
N LEU A 157 -4.80 -4.07 -7.82
CA LEU A 157 -4.47 -4.88 -9.02
C LEU A 157 -5.68 -5.37 -9.82
N SER A 158 -6.87 -4.81 -9.58
CA SER A 158 -8.01 -5.01 -10.47
C SER A 158 -7.91 -4.13 -11.71
N ILE A 159 -8.80 -4.37 -12.66
CA ILE A 159 -9.00 -3.52 -13.84
C ILE A 159 -9.31 -2.06 -13.47
N ASP A 160 -10.02 -1.85 -12.36
CA ASP A 160 -10.42 -0.53 -11.86
C ASP A 160 -9.35 0.13 -11.01
N ASP A 161 -8.20 -0.52 -10.80
CA ASP A 161 -7.11 0.06 -10.04
C ASP A 161 -6.54 1.28 -10.79
N PRO A 162 -6.47 2.46 -10.17
CA PRO A 162 -5.88 3.66 -10.74
C PRO A 162 -4.47 3.45 -11.31
N ILE A 163 -3.63 2.59 -10.73
CA ILE A 163 -2.30 2.32 -11.32
C ILE A 163 -2.40 1.54 -12.64
N VAL A 164 -3.42 0.70 -12.80
CA VAL A 164 -3.70 -0.02 -14.07
C VAL A 164 -4.31 0.95 -15.08
N LEU A 165 -5.31 1.71 -14.68
CA LEU A 165 -6.02 2.63 -15.57
C LEU A 165 -5.12 3.71 -16.17
N ASN A 166 -4.09 4.15 -15.43
CA ASN A 166 -3.15 5.19 -15.85
C ASN A 166 -2.04 4.70 -16.80
N GLN A 167 -2.00 3.44 -17.18
CA GLN A 167 -1.00 2.95 -18.13
C GLN A 167 -1.23 3.53 -19.56
N PRO A 168 -0.17 3.84 -20.31
CA PRO A 168 -0.24 4.59 -21.58
C PRO A 168 -0.83 3.81 -22.78
N THR A 169 -1.27 2.58 -22.59
CA THR A 169 -1.85 1.74 -23.66
C THR A 169 -3.37 1.89 -23.70
N LYS A 170 -4.00 1.58 -24.85
CA LYS A 170 -5.48 1.58 -24.95
C LYS A 170 -6.08 0.24 -24.56
N ASP A 171 -5.41 -0.84 -24.97
CA ASP A 171 -5.83 -2.20 -24.67
C ASP A 171 -5.68 -2.51 -23.18
N LEU A 172 -6.69 -3.17 -22.65
CA LEU A 172 -6.84 -3.40 -21.22
C LEU A 172 -5.85 -4.44 -20.68
N ASP A 173 -5.65 -5.54 -21.40
CA ASP A 173 -4.73 -6.59 -21.01
C ASP A 173 -3.29 -6.06 -21.06
N GLN A 174 -2.98 -5.23 -22.06
CA GLN A 174 -1.71 -4.49 -22.12
C GLN A 174 -1.53 -3.51 -20.96
N LYS A 175 -2.59 -2.81 -20.54
CA LYS A 175 -2.53 -1.93 -19.35
C LYS A 175 -2.20 -2.74 -18.10
N GLN A 176 -2.88 -3.86 -17.89
CA GLN A 176 -2.62 -4.74 -16.76
C GLN A 176 -1.20 -5.30 -16.80
N ALA A 177 -0.76 -5.81 -17.95
CA ALA A 177 0.59 -6.35 -18.13
C ALA A 177 1.66 -5.30 -17.83
N LEU A 178 1.54 -4.10 -18.40
CA LEU A 178 2.50 -3.02 -18.17
C LEU A 178 2.50 -2.55 -16.71
N CYS A 179 1.31 -2.46 -16.10
CA CYS A 179 1.18 -2.16 -14.67
C CYS A 179 1.89 -3.20 -13.81
N TYR A 180 1.63 -4.50 -14.03
CA TYR A 180 2.26 -5.57 -13.26
C TYR A 180 3.78 -5.63 -13.48
N GLN A 181 4.28 -5.40 -14.70
CA GLN A 181 5.72 -5.33 -14.97
C GLN A 181 6.41 -4.21 -14.17
N ARG A 182 5.80 -3.01 -14.18
CA ARG A 182 6.32 -1.86 -13.44
C ARG A 182 6.24 -2.08 -11.93
N LEU A 183 5.13 -2.62 -11.45
CA LEU A 183 4.94 -2.93 -10.03
C LEU A 183 5.93 -4.02 -9.57
N HIS A 184 6.13 -5.07 -10.36
CA HIS A 184 7.12 -6.11 -10.07
C HIS A 184 8.54 -5.51 -9.94
N SER A 185 8.94 -4.68 -10.91
CA SER A 185 10.22 -3.96 -10.87
C SER A 185 10.34 -3.06 -9.64
N ARG A 186 9.26 -2.36 -9.26
CA ARG A 186 9.21 -1.49 -8.09
C ARG A 186 9.38 -2.28 -6.78
N TYR A 187 8.62 -3.37 -6.62
CA TYR A 187 8.73 -4.26 -5.45
C TYR A 187 10.14 -4.85 -5.35
N LEU A 188 10.72 -5.30 -6.48
CA LEU A 188 12.06 -5.89 -6.50
C LEU A 188 13.12 -4.86 -6.11
N HIS A 189 13.00 -3.63 -6.61
CA HIS A 189 13.90 -2.54 -6.25
C HIS A 189 13.81 -2.19 -4.75
N GLU A 190 12.59 -2.04 -4.22
CA GLU A 190 12.35 -1.70 -2.82
C GLU A 190 12.80 -2.82 -1.87
N TYR A 191 12.64 -4.08 -2.27
CA TYR A 191 13.15 -5.25 -1.56
C TYR A 191 14.68 -5.25 -1.50
N GLY A 192 15.35 -5.13 -2.65
CA GLY A 192 16.81 -5.08 -2.72
C GLY A 192 17.39 -3.89 -1.95
N ARG A 193 16.71 -2.73 -1.99
CA ARG A 193 17.08 -1.54 -1.21
C ARG A 193 17.07 -1.83 0.30
N ARG A 194 16.05 -2.53 0.79
CA ARG A 194 15.91 -2.89 2.22
C ARG A 194 16.92 -3.93 2.65
N GLN A 195 17.14 -4.96 1.84
CA GLN A 195 18.19 -5.96 2.10
C GLN A 195 19.57 -5.30 2.18
N ASN A 196 19.88 -4.39 1.25
CA ASN A 196 21.15 -3.66 1.28
C ASN A 196 21.26 -2.79 2.53
N LEU A 197 20.20 -2.07 2.91
CA LEU A 197 20.19 -1.25 4.12
C LEU A 197 20.40 -2.09 5.39
N ALA A 198 19.72 -3.23 5.48
CA ALA A 198 19.86 -4.19 6.58
C ALA A 198 21.31 -4.69 6.69
N ASN A 199 21.91 -5.10 5.57
CA ASN A 199 23.32 -5.51 5.50
C ASN A 199 24.29 -4.42 5.94
N VAL A 200 24.10 -3.18 5.45
CA VAL A 200 24.97 -2.04 5.77
C VAL A 200 24.88 -1.65 7.26
N LEU A 201 23.69 -1.73 7.84
CA LEU A 201 23.45 -1.39 9.25
C LEU A 201 23.66 -2.58 10.20
N GLY A 202 23.94 -3.78 9.68
CA GLY A 202 24.22 -4.97 10.47
C GLY A 202 23.00 -5.51 11.22
N TYR A 203 21.78 -5.28 10.72
CA TYR A 203 20.57 -5.89 11.26
C TYR A 203 19.98 -6.88 10.25
N GLU A 204 19.25 -7.87 10.75
CA GLU A 204 18.50 -8.81 9.92
C GLU A 204 17.11 -8.25 9.61
N MET A 205 16.72 -8.32 8.35
CA MET A 205 15.38 -7.93 7.96
C MET A 205 14.36 -8.89 8.60
N PRO A 206 13.23 -8.39 9.14
CA PRO A 206 12.22 -9.25 9.74
C PRO A 206 11.74 -10.34 8.77
N VAL A 207 11.67 -11.58 9.25
CA VAL A 207 11.32 -12.77 8.43
C VAL A 207 9.91 -12.64 7.83
N ASP A 208 8.98 -12.05 8.57
CA ASP A 208 7.62 -11.75 8.11
C ASP A 208 7.62 -10.73 6.97
N LEU A 209 8.46 -9.69 7.05
CA LEU A 209 8.65 -8.69 5.99
C LEU A 209 9.28 -9.30 4.73
N GLU A 210 10.32 -10.13 4.90
CA GLU A 210 10.94 -10.84 3.78
C GLU A 210 9.93 -11.71 3.03
N LYS A 211 9.18 -12.51 3.79
CA LYS A 211 8.14 -13.37 3.24
C LYS A 211 7.06 -12.55 2.53
N TRP A 212 6.67 -11.40 3.08
CA TRP A 212 5.69 -10.51 2.43
C TRP A 212 6.16 -10.02 1.06
N TYR A 213 7.42 -9.61 0.94
CA TYR A 213 8.00 -9.22 -0.35
C TYR A 213 8.00 -10.38 -1.36
N GLN A 214 8.46 -11.55 -0.93
CA GLN A 214 8.50 -12.73 -1.79
C GLN A 214 7.11 -13.14 -2.28
N VAL A 215 6.12 -13.18 -1.39
CA VAL A 215 4.72 -13.50 -1.74
C VAL A 215 4.15 -12.45 -2.70
N SER A 216 4.40 -11.16 -2.46
CA SER A 216 3.91 -10.08 -3.33
C SER A 216 4.52 -10.16 -4.73
N LEU A 217 5.83 -10.38 -4.84
CA LEU A 217 6.52 -10.57 -6.11
C LEU A 217 6.00 -11.81 -6.85
N GLN A 218 5.80 -12.91 -6.15
CA GLN A 218 5.26 -14.15 -6.72
C GLN A 218 3.82 -13.97 -7.24
N ASP A 219 2.96 -13.25 -6.51
CA ASP A 219 1.59 -12.95 -6.95
C ASP A 219 1.61 -12.11 -8.24
N ILE A 220 2.37 -11.01 -8.24
CA ILE A 220 2.48 -10.13 -9.41
C ILE A 220 3.05 -10.89 -10.63
N GLY A 221 4.11 -11.67 -10.44
CA GLY A 221 4.69 -12.49 -11.50
C GLY A 221 3.73 -13.57 -12.02
N SER A 222 2.90 -14.14 -11.15
CA SER A 222 1.88 -15.11 -11.56
C SER A 222 0.76 -14.47 -12.36
N ARG A 223 0.37 -13.23 -12.04
CA ARG A 223 -0.60 -12.46 -12.85
C ARG A 223 -0.05 -12.11 -14.23
N LEU A 224 1.23 -11.75 -14.34
CA LEU A 224 1.90 -11.52 -15.63
C LEU A 224 1.87 -12.77 -16.53
N ARG A 225 2.22 -13.94 -15.98
CA ARG A 225 2.17 -15.21 -16.72
C ARG A 225 0.79 -15.52 -17.25
N ARG A 226 -0.27 -15.24 -16.48
CA ARG A 226 -1.67 -15.46 -16.91
C ARG A 226 -2.07 -14.60 -18.10
N LEU A 227 -1.45 -13.43 -18.26
CA LEU A 227 -1.65 -12.56 -19.41
C LEU A 227 -0.77 -12.95 -20.62
N GLY A 228 0.02 -14.03 -20.52
CA GLY A 228 0.92 -14.47 -21.59
C GLY A 228 2.22 -13.67 -21.70
N TYR A 229 2.55 -12.86 -20.69
CA TYR A 229 3.79 -12.08 -20.67
C TYR A 229 4.82 -12.78 -19.77
N TYR A 230 5.70 -13.60 -20.35
CA TYR A 230 6.93 -14.11 -19.72
C TYR A 230 7.88 -14.69 -20.76
#